data_AF-A0A1H4RRB8-F1
#
_entry.id   AF-A0A1H4RRB8-F1
#
_cell.length_a   1.000
_cell.length_b   1.000
_cell.length_c   1.000
_cell.angle_alpha   90.00
_cell.angle_beta   90.00
_cell.angle_gamma   90.00
#
_symmetry.space_group_name_H-M   'P 1'
#
loop_
_entity.id
_entity.type
_entity.pdbx_description
1 polymer ?
#
loop_
_entity_poly.entity_id
_entity_poly.type
_entity_poly.pdbx_seq_one_letter_code
_entity_poly.pdbx_strand_id
1 'polypeptide(L)'
;MIVVKTYTDVQALNEAGAFPESFRGYVERDWIDLYEAYSDEEDISEFSLEPHVRQVCLEPGDKVPVGIDWPEYVERFCLDDFEINRMYVPETEEFGVLYYSIVGTLDNHSEDFLRENVEMGER
;
A
#
# COMPACT_ATOMS: atom_id res chain seq x y z
N MET A 1 -9.10 -7.66 -0.05
CA MET A 1 -8.37 -6.38 -0.21
C MET A 1 -9.15 -5.24 0.42
N ILE A 2 -8.44 -4.27 1.02
CA ILE A 2 -9.00 -3.02 1.57
C ILE A 2 -8.39 -1.83 0.81
N VAL A 3 -9.23 -0.89 0.37
CA VAL A 3 -8.80 0.31 -0.35
C VAL A 3 -8.87 1.52 0.58
N VAL A 4 -7.80 2.30 0.65
CA VAL A 4 -7.70 3.49 1.49
C VAL A 4 -7.46 4.70 0.60
N LYS A 5 -8.37 5.68 0.68
CA LYS A 5 -8.31 6.93 -0.10
C LYS A 5 -8.48 8.16 0.78
N THR A 6 -9.38 8.06 1.76
CA THR A 6 -9.76 9.14 2.66
C THR A 6 -9.37 8.80 4.09
N TYR A 7 -9.40 9.80 4.98
CA TYR A 7 -9.16 9.57 6.40
C TYR A 7 -10.22 8.64 7.03
N THR A 8 -11.45 8.65 6.51
CA THR A 8 -12.50 7.71 6.95
C THR A 8 -12.13 6.26 6.63
N ASP A 9 -11.47 6.01 5.49
CA ASP A 9 -11.01 4.66 5.13
C ASP A 9 -9.87 4.21 6.05
N VAL A 10 -9.00 5.14 6.47
CA VAL A 10 -7.94 4.86 7.47
C VAL A 10 -8.57 4.43 8.80
N GLN A 11 -9.60 5.14 9.25
CA GLN A 11 -10.34 4.76 10.47
C GLN A 11 -11.00 3.39 10.32
N ALA A 12 -11.64 3.12 9.17
CA ALA A 12 -12.25 1.82 8.88
C ALA A 12 -11.22 0.68 8.86
N LEU A 13 -10.02 0.91 8.31
CA LEU A 13 -8.92 -0.05 8.34
C LEU A 13 -8.53 -0.38 9.79
N ASN A 14 -8.41 0.64 10.63
CA ASN A 14 -8.08 0.51 12.05
C ASN A 14 -9.13 -0.29 12.85
N GLU A 15 -10.40 -0.12 12.52
CA GLU A 15 -11.52 -0.80 13.19
C GLU A 15 -11.74 -2.24 12.69
N ALA A 16 -11.45 -2.53 11.42
CA ALA A 16 -11.73 -3.83 10.81
C ALA A 16 -10.95 -4.99 11.44
N GLY A 17 -9.80 -4.72 12.07
CA GLY A 17 -8.98 -5.74 12.74
C GLY A 17 -8.40 -6.82 11.81
N ALA A 18 -8.45 -6.61 10.48
CA ALA A 18 -7.96 -7.55 9.48
C ALA A 18 -6.42 -7.67 9.45
N PHE A 19 -5.72 -6.63 9.90
CA PHE A 19 -4.25 -6.55 9.93
C PHE A 19 -3.74 -6.31 11.35
N PRO A 20 -2.48 -6.64 11.69
CA PRO A 20 -1.85 -6.27 12.96
C PRO A 20 -1.79 -4.75 13.16
N GLU A 21 -1.73 -4.30 14.42
CA GLU A 21 -1.71 -2.87 14.77
C GLU A 21 -0.55 -2.11 14.13
N SER A 22 0.66 -2.69 14.13
CA SER A 22 1.83 -2.06 13.53
C SER A 22 1.66 -1.85 12.01
N PHE A 23 1.07 -2.82 11.31
CA PHE A 23 0.74 -2.70 9.89
C PHE A 23 -0.21 -1.53 9.63
N ARG A 24 -1.31 -1.45 10.40
CA ARG A 24 -2.30 -0.39 10.23
C ARG A 24 -1.72 0.98 10.57
N GLY A 25 -0.93 1.07 11.64
CA GLY A 25 -0.24 2.30 12.01
C GLY A 25 0.81 2.75 10.98
N TYR A 26 1.43 1.81 10.27
CA TYR A 26 2.31 2.14 9.14
C TYR A 26 1.51 2.71 7.95
N VAL A 27 0.42 2.07 7.54
CA VAL A 27 -0.43 2.55 6.43
C VAL A 27 -1.03 3.91 6.76
N GLU A 28 -1.50 4.12 8.00
CA GLU A 28 -2.00 5.42 8.48
C GLU A 28 -0.92 6.50 8.40
N ARG A 29 0.31 6.21 8.82
CA ARG A 29 1.42 7.16 8.71
C ARG A 29 1.72 7.51 7.25
N ASP A 30 1.81 6.52 6.37
CA ASP A 30 2.07 6.76 4.95
C ASP A 30 0.93 7.55 4.32
N TRP A 31 -0.33 7.35 4.75
CA TRP A 31 -1.47 8.19 4.32
C TRP A 31 -1.33 9.65 4.77
N ILE A 32 -0.92 9.87 6.03
CA ILE A 32 -0.69 11.21 6.58
C ILE A 32 0.45 11.91 5.83
N ASP A 33 1.55 11.20 5.55
CA ASP A 33 2.68 11.75 4.79
C ASP A 33 2.24 12.19 3.38
N LEU A 34 1.34 11.43 2.73
CA LEU A 34 0.74 11.79 1.44
C LEU A 34 -0.23 12.97 1.56
N TYR A 35 -1.03 13.04 2.62
CA TYR A 35 -1.89 14.20 2.90
C TYR A 35 -1.06 15.47 3.07
N GLU A 36 0.00 15.42 3.86
CA GLU A 36 0.90 16.57 4.04
C GLU A 36 1.58 17.00 2.74
N ALA A 37 1.84 16.04 1.83
CA ALA A 37 2.45 16.33 0.53
C ALA A 37 1.47 16.93 -0.50
N TYR A 38 0.20 16.53 -0.50
CA TYR A 38 -0.74 16.82 -1.59
C TYR A 38 -1.95 17.69 -1.22
N SER A 39 -2.25 17.88 0.08
CA SER A 39 -3.51 18.53 0.50
C SER A 39 -3.66 19.98 0.10
N ASP A 40 -2.57 20.71 -0.15
CA ASP A 40 -2.61 22.16 -0.45
C ASP A 40 -3.51 22.94 0.54
N GLU A 41 -3.32 22.66 1.84
CA GLU A 41 -4.09 23.23 2.97
C GLU A 41 -5.57 22.77 3.08
N GLU A 42 -6.01 21.77 2.31
CA GLU A 42 -7.33 21.13 2.47
C GLU A 42 -7.48 20.47 3.85
N ASP A 43 -8.70 20.49 4.41
CA ASP A 43 -9.00 19.83 5.67
C ASP A 43 -8.86 18.30 5.53
N ILE A 44 -8.24 17.66 6.53
CA ILE A 44 -7.98 16.22 6.54
C ILE A 44 -9.24 15.36 6.37
N SER A 45 -10.40 15.86 6.81
CA SER A 45 -11.68 15.16 6.69
C SER A 45 -12.31 15.28 5.31
N GLU A 46 -11.86 16.24 4.50
CA GLU A 46 -12.33 16.49 3.13
C GLU A 46 -11.34 15.94 2.08
N PHE A 47 -10.06 15.81 2.44
CA PHE A 47 -9.01 15.33 1.56
C PHE A 47 -9.19 13.87 1.11
N SER A 48 -8.84 13.64 -0.16
CA SER A 48 -8.80 12.32 -0.78
C SER A 48 -7.54 12.16 -1.62
N LEU A 49 -6.91 10.98 -1.52
CA LEU A 49 -5.78 10.62 -2.37
C LEU A 49 -6.17 10.40 -3.85
N GLU A 50 -7.45 10.21 -4.16
CA GLU A 50 -7.92 9.75 -5.49
C GLU A 50 -7.37 10.53 -6.71
N PRO A 51 -7.07 11.84 -6.64
CA PRO A 51 -6.42 12.55 -7.76
C PRO A 51 -4.94 12.20 -7.98
N HIS A 52 -4.26 11.61 -6.99
CA HIS A 52 -2.80 11.44 -6.97
C HIS A 52 -2.38 9.96 -6.85
N VAL A 53 -2.99 9.24 -5.92
CA VAL A 53 -2.62 7.86 -5.61
C VAL A 53 -3.77 7.12 -4.94
N ARG A 54 -3.67 5.81 -4.86
CA ARG A 54 -4.54 4.99 -4.01
C ARG A 54 -3.71 4.03 -3.20
N GLN A 55 -4.07 3.85 -1.93
CA GLN A 55 -3.48 2.81 -1.10
C GLN A 55 -4.38 1.57 -1.11
N VAL A 56 -3.77 0.39 -1.23
CA VAL A 56 -4.46 -0.90 -1.26
C VAL A 56 -3.74 -1.88 -0.34
N CYS A 57 -4.42 -2.31 0.71
CA CYS A 57 -3.94 -3.35 1.62
C CYS A 57 -4.45 -4.71 1.13
N LEU A 58 -3.52 -5.60 0.79
CA LEU A 58 -3.81 -6.96 0.35
C LEU A 58 -3.95 -7.88 1.58
N GLU A 59 -5.10 -8.55 1.68
CA GLU A 59 -5.41 -9.48 2.75
C GLU A 59 -4.79 -10.86 2.48
N PRO A 60 -4.68 -11.73 3.49
CA PRO A 60 -4.17 -13.09 3.28
C PRO A 60 -4.94 -13.85 2.19
N GLY A 61 -4.21 -14.39 1.22
CA GLY A 61 -4.76 -15.09 0.06
C GLY A 61 -5.19 -14.20 -1.10
N ASP A 62 -5.12 -12.86 -0.97
CA ASP A 62 -5.26 -11.96 -2.10
C ASP A 62 -4.11 -12.17 -3.11
N LYS A 63 -4.34 -11.70 -4.33
CA LYS A 63 -3.36 -11.70 -5.41
C LYS A 63 -2.89 -10.29 -5.64
N VAL A 64 -1.59 -10.13 -5.88
CA VAL A 64 -1.08 -8.93 -6.52
C VAL A 64 -1.75 -8.81 -7.89
N PRO A 65 -2.29 -7.64 -8.26
CA PRO A 65 -2.83 -7.45 -9.60
C PRO A 65 -1.67 -7.46 -10.61
N VAL A 66 -1.43 -8.63 -11.20
CA VAL A 66 -0.40 -8.84 -12.22
C VAL A 66 -1.03 -8.62 -13.59
N GLY A 67 -0.50 -7.69 -14.39
CA GLY A 67 -0.76 -7.67 -15.83
C GLY A 67 -1.28 -6.39 -16.48
N ILE A 68 -1.18 -5.22 -15.84
CA ILE A 68 -1.48 -3.95 -16.53
C ILE A 68 -0.18 -3.15 -16.74
N ASP A 69 0.63 -2.96 -15.70
CA ASP A 69 1.94 -2.32 -15.79
C ASP A 69 2.94 -2.96 -14.80
N TRP A 70 4.23 -2.83 -15.09
CA TRP A 70 5.29 -3.27 -14.15
C TRP A 70 5.37 -2.28 -12.99
N PRO A 71 5.58 -2.75 -11.75
CA PRO A 71 5.79 -1.85 -10.63
C PRO A 71 7.00 -0.96 -10.91
N GLU A 72 6.87 0.31 -10.56
CA GLU A 72 8.00 1.24 -10.62
C GLU A 72 9.03 0.88 -9.55
N TYR A 73 8.54 0.48 -8.38
CA TYR A 73 9.36 -0.10 -7.32
C TYR A 73 8.60 -1.11 -6.48
N VAL A 74 9.37 -2.04 -5.91
CA VAL A 74 8.92 -2.94 -4.84
C VAL A 74 9.97 -2.88 -3.73
N GLU A 75 9.52 -2.59 -2.52
CA GLU A 75 10.32 -2.53 -1.32
C GLU A 75 9.88 -3.61 -0.34
N ARG A 76 10.85 -4.16 0.39
CA ARG A 76 10.61 -5.04 1.54
C ARG A 76 11.36 -4.50 2.74
N PHE A 77 10.68 -4.44 3.89
CA PHE A 77 11.31 -4.02 5.13
C PHE A 77 10.61 -4.63 6.34
N CYS A 78 11.34 -4.65 7.46
CA CYS A 78 10.83 -5.14 8.73
C CYS A 78 9.98 -4.09 9.43
N LEU A 79 8.83 -4.52 9.93
CA LEU A 79 7.92 -3.75 10.76
C LEU A 79 7.66 -4.56 12.05
N ASP A 80 8.37 -4.18 13.11
CA ASP A 80 8.42 -4.91 14.38
C ASP A 80 8.77 -6.40 14.20
N ASP A 81 7.78 -7.29 14.31
CA ASP A 81 7.93 -8.75 14.33
C ASP A 81 7.68 -9.43 12.97
N PHE A 82 7.35 -8.67 11.91
CA PHE A 82 7.09 -9.21 10.59
C PHE A 82 7.66 -8.32 9.48
N GLU A 83 7.72 -8.85 8.26
CA GLU A 83 8.13 -8.10 7.08
C GLU A 83 6.89 -7.68 6.27
N ILE A 84 6.97 -6.50 5.65
CA ILE A 84 5.95 -6.04 4.71
C ILE A 84 6.56 -5.78 3.34
N ASN A 85 5.77 -6.05 2.30
CA ASN A 85 6.06 -5.56 0.96
C ASN A 85 5.26 -4.27 0.72
N ARG A 86 5.91 -3.27 0.15
CA ARG A 86 5.30 -2.05 -0.38
C ARG A 86 5.63 -1.95 -1.86
N MET A 87 4.64 -1.74 -2.71
CA MET A 87 4.82 -1.70 -4.15
C MET A 87 4.07 -0.52 -4.74
N TYR A 88 4.71 0.25 -5.60
CA TYR A 88 4.05 1.29 -6.38
C TYR A 88 3.88 0.86 -7.83
N VAL A 89 2.66 0.98 -8.34
CA VAL A 89 2.32 0.73 -9.74
C VAL A 89 1.72 2.01 -10.33
N PRO A 90 2.39 2.68 -11.27
CA PRO A 90 1.78 3.79 -12.00
C PRO A 90 0.67 3.23 -12.91
N GLU A 91 -0.51 3.86 -12.91
CA GLU A 91 -1.60 3.53 -13.85
C GLU A 91 -1.75 4.61 -14.94
N THR A 92 -1.36 5.86 -14.64
CA THR A 92 -1.27 6.97 -15.59
C THR A 92 -0.06 7.85 -15.25
N GLU A 93 0.19 8.91 -16.04
CA GLU A 93 1.27 9.88 -15.75
C GLU A 93 1.08 10.65 -14.43
N GLU A 94 -0.17 10.76 -13.94
CA GLU A 94 -0.53 11.56 -12.77
C GLU A 94 -1.10 10.72 -11.62
N PHE A 95 -1.29 9.41 -11.82
CA PHE A 95 -1.96 8.53 -10.87
C PHE A 95 -1.30 7.15 -10.78
N GLY A 96 -1.16 6.63 -9.56
CA GLY A 96 -0.72 5.25 -9.33
C GLY A 96 -1.33 4.61 -8.09
N VAL A 97 -0.93 3.39 -7.82
CA VAL A 97 -1.44 2.59 -6.70
C VAL A 97 -0.29 2.08 -5.85
N LEU A 98 -0.37 2.36 -4.55
CA LEU A 98 0.49 1.81 -3.51
C LEU A 98 -0.17 0.55 -2.93
N TYR A 99 0.44 -0.60 -3.15
CA TYR A 99 0.04 -1.87 -2.57
C TYR A 99 0.87 -2.20 -1.35
N TYR A 100 0.21 -2.74 -0.32
CA TYR A 100 0.83 -3.19 0.92
C TYR A 100 0.41 -4.63 1.20
N SER A 101 1.35 -5.47 1.60
CA SER A 101 1.07 -6.84 2.06
C SER A 101 2.04 -7.28 3.14
N ILE A 102 1.60 -8.20 4.00
CA ILE A 102 2.49 -8.90 4.93
C ILE A 102 3.17 -10.03 4.15
N VAL A 103 4.49 -10.14 4.26
CA VAL A 103 5.26 -11.18 3.55
C VAL A 103 4.76 -12.58 3.93
N GLY A 104 4.58 -13.43 2.93
CA GLY A 104 4.14 -14.81 3.09
C GLY A 104 2.65 -14.98 3.35
N THR A 105 1.84 -13.94 3.16
CA THR A 105 0.38 -14.01 3.35
C THR A 105 -0.40 -14.08 2.05
N LEU A 106 0.20 -13.68 0.92
CA LEU A 106 -0.43 -13.75 -0.38
C LEU A 106 -0.33 -15.15 -0.99
N ASP A 107 -0.90 -15.34 -2.18
CA ASP A 107 -0.67 -16.58 -2.92
C ASP A 107 0.78 -16.72 -3.41
N ASN A 108 1.26 -17.96 -3.57
CA ASN A 108 2.66 -18.25 -3.90
C ASN A 108 3.16 -17.48 -5.14
N HIS A 109 2.31 -17.33 -6.16
CA HIS A 109 2.67 -16.61 -7.37
C HIS A 109 2.94 -15.12 -7.10
N SER A 110 2.11 -14.48 -6.27
CA SER A 110 2.30 -13.08 -5.87
C SER A 110 3.54 -12.90 -5.00
N GLU A 111 3.79 -13.81 -4.06
CA GLU A 111 4.99 -13.77 -3.20
C GLU A 111 6.28 -13.94 -4.01
N ASP A 112 6.29 -14.86 -4.98
CA ASP A 112 7.41 -15.06 -5.89
C ASP A 112 7.64 -13.80 -6.76
N PHE A 113 6.57 -13.23 -7.32
CA PHE A 113 6.64 -11.98 -8.09
C PHE A 113 7.22 -10.81 -7.27
N LEU A 114 6.74 -10.60 -6.05
CA LEU A 114 7.22 -9.51 -5.19
C LEU A 114 8.69 -9.72 -4.83
N ARG A 115 9.09 -10.94 -4.47
CA ARG A 115 10.49 -11.26 -4.14
C ARG A 115 11.43 -10.97 -5.30
N GLU A 116 11.08 -11.40 -6.52
CA GLU A 116 11.91 -11.16 -7.71
C GLU A 116 12.10 -9.67 -8.00
N ASN A 117 11.06 -8.86 -7.84
CA ASN A 117 11.16 -7.41 -8.11
C ASN A 117 11.92 -6.64 -7.02
N VAL A 118 11.83 -7.06 -5.75
CA VAL A 118 12.67 -6.50 -4.67
C VAL A 118 14.16 -6.67 -5.02
N GLU A 119 14.57 -7.87 -5.43
CA GLU A 119 15.97 -8.18 -5.79
C GLU A 119 16.48 -7.38 -7.01
N MET A 120 15.57 -6.93 -7.89
CA MET A 120 15.92 -6.09 -9.04
C MET A 120 16.11 -4.62 -8.65
N GLY A 121 15.33 -4.10 -7.69
CA GLY A 121 15.44 -2.72 -7.22
C GLY A 121 16.67 -2.44 -6.36
N GLU A 122 17.27 -3.48 -5.76
CA GLU A 122 18.49 -3.37 -4.94
C GLU A 122 19.81 -3.40 -5.76
N ARG A 123 19.75 -3.49 -7.09
CA ARG A 123 20.91 -3.58 -8.00
C ARG A 123 21.22 -2.27 -8.71
#